data_AF-A0A7L1NPP1-F1
#
_entry.id   AF-A0A7L1NPP1-F1
#
_cell.length_a   1.000
_cell.length_b   1.000
_cell.length_c   1.000
_cell.angle_alpha   90.00
_cell.angle_beta   90.00
_cell.angle_gamma   90.00
#
_symmetry.space_group_name_H-M   'P 1'
#
loop_
_entity.id
_entity.type
_entity.pdbx_description
1 polymer ?
#
loop_
_entity_poly.entity_id
_entity_poly.type
_entity_poly.pdbx_seq_one_letter_code
_entity_poly.pdbx_strand_id
1 'polypeptide(L)' 'GRCPVILLLALLFDVVGLIILFVGIFAPLSSWDFFVYSGALLIASSLVFWIFWYTFNIEV' A
#
# COMPACT_ATOMS: atom_id res chain seq x y z
N GLY A 1 18.94 -9.27 -1.57
CA GLY A 1 17.86 -8.63 -2.35
C GLY A 1 18.37 -7.29 -2.82
N ARG A 2 18.50 -7.10 -4.14
CA ARG A 2 19.30 -6.02 -4.73
C ARG A 2 18.67 -4.63 -4.66
N CYS A 3 17.43 -4.48 -4.20
CA CYS A 3 16.75 -3.18 -4.16
C CYS A 3 15.95 -2.87 -2.87
N PRO A 4 16.45 -3.13 -1.63
CA PRO A 4 15.69 -3.13 -0.36
C PRO A 4 14.75 -1.94 -0.15
N VAL A 5 15.12 -0.78 -0.68
CA VAL A 5 14.34 0.46 -0.63
C VAL A 5 12.97 0.32 -1.31
N ILE A 6 12.86 -0.34 -2.46
CA ILE A 6 11.60 -0.44 -3.21
C ILE A 6 10.60 -1.37 -2.48
N LEU A 7 11.08 -2.46 -1.86
CA LEU A 7 10.24 -3.35 -1.04
C LEU A 7 9.82 -2.67 0.25
N LEU A 8 10.73 -1.92 0.89
CA LEU A 8 10.36 -1.13 2.06
C LEU A 8 9.25 -0.13 1.70
N LEU A 9 9.37 0.56 0.56
CA LEU A 9 8.35 1.49 0.10
C LEU A 9 7.02 0.79 -0.19
N ALA A 10 7.04 -0.35 -0.90
CA ALA A 10 5.84 -1.16 -1.15
C ALA A 10 5.14 -1.57 0.16
N LEU A 11 5.92 -2.06 1.13
CA LEU A 11 5.41 -2.46 2.43
C LEU A 11 4.83 -1.27 3.21
N LEU A 12 5.50 -0.11 3.19
CA LEU A 12 5.04 1.10 3.87
C LEU A 12 3.69 1.56 3.30
N PHE A 13 3.55 1.59 1.97
CA PHE A 13 2.28 1.95 1.32
C PHE A 13 1.15 0.97 1.68
N ASP A 14 1.45 -0.32 1.76
CA ASP A 14 0.47 -1.35 2.12
C ASP A 14 0.02 -1.23 3.59
N VAL A 15 0.97 -1.06 4.52
CA VAL A 15 0.67 -0.86 5.95
C VAL A 15 -0.12 0.43 6.18
N VAL A 16 0.29 1.54 5.57
CA VAL A 16 -0.44 2.82 5.66
C VAL A 16 -1.83 2.69 5.06
N GLY A 17 -1.96 2.05 3.89
CA GLY A 17 -3.23 1.79 3.23
C GLY A 17 -4.18 0.96 4.09
N LEU A 18 -3.69 -0.11 4.72
CA LEU A 18 -4.45 -0.95 5.64
C LEU A 18 -4.90 -0.20 6.89
N ILE A 19 -4.03 0.62 7.49
CA ILE A 19 -4.38 1.45 8.65
C ILE A 19 -5.51 2.42 8.28
N ILE A 20 -5.39 3.12 7.15
CA ILE A 20 -6.39 4.06 6.67
C ILE A 20 -7.72 3.35 6.39
N LEU A 21 -7.67 2.17 5.77
CA LEU A 21 -8.86 1.36 5.48
C LEU A 21 -9.52 0.90 6.78
N PHE A 22 -8.75 0.41 7.77
CA PHE A 22 -9.30 0.02 9.07
C PHE A 22 -9.86 1.19 9.87
N VAL A 23 -9.21 2.35 9.86
CA VAL A 23 -9.76 3.57 10.47
C VAL A 23 -11.06 3.95 9.78
N GLY A 24 -11.06 3.94 8.45
CA GLY A 24 -12.25 4.09 7.62
C GLY A 24 -13.19 2.90 7.65
N ILE A 25 -13.02 1.88 8.50
CA ILE A 25 -14.03 0.83 8.77
C ILE A 25 -14.51 0.91 10.22
N PHE A 26 -13.61 1.11 11.17
CA PHE A 26 -13.95 1.00 12.59
C PHE A 26 -14.25 2.34 13.26
N ALA A 27 -13.79 3.47 12.72
CA ALA A 27 -14.02 4.77 13.33
C ALA A 27 -15.36 5.38 12.87
N PRO A 28 -16.19 5.95 13.77
CA PRO A 28 -17.43 6.65 13.40
C PRO A 28 -17.13 8.06 12.86
N LEU A 29 -16.48 8.13 11.69
CA LEU A 29 -16.15 9.38 11.01
C LEU A 29 -17.29 9.76 10.05
N SER A 30 -17.62 11.05 9.96
CA SER A 30 -18.63 11.54 9.00
C SER A 30 -18.21 11.39 7.53
N SER A 31 -16.90 11.23 7.26
CA SER A 31 -16.34 11.09 5.91
C SER A 31 -15.67 9.73 5.72
N TRP A 32 -16.24 8.69 6.33
CA TRP A 32 -15.71 7.33 6.33
C TRP A 32 -15.44 6.79 4.92
N ASP A 33 -16.34 7.06 3.98
CA ASP A 33 -16.20 6.66 2.57
C ASP A 33 -14.87 7.12 1.95
N PHE A 34 -14.46 8.36 2.24
CA PHE A 34 -13.20 8.92 1.74
C PHE A 34 -11.98 8.15 2.27
N PHE A 35 -12.01 7.74 3.54
CA PHE A 35 -10.93 6.95 4.13
C PHE A 35 -10.86 5.54 3.53
N VAL A 36 -11.98 4.83 3.36
CA VAL A 36 -11.92 3.50 2.74
C VAL A 36 -11.52 3.57 1.26
N TYR A 37 -12.00 4.54 0.48
CA TYR A 37 -11.56 4.71 -0.91
C TYR A 37 -10.08 5.09 -1.03
N SER A 38 -9.59 6.02 -0.20
CA SER A 38 -8.16 6.39 -0.21
C SER A 38 -7.25 5.26 0.27
N GLY A 39 -7.66 4.50 1.30
CA GLY A 39 -6.94 3.32 1.77
C GLY A 39 -6.86 2.23 0.70
N ALA A 40 -7.98 1.91 0.05
CA ALA A 40 -8.01 0.95 -1.06
C ALA A 40 -7.15 1.40 -2.25
N LEU A 41 -7.19 2.69 -2.60
CA LEU A 41 -6.37 3.25 -3.67
C LEU A 41 -4.87 3.17 -3.35
N LEU A 42 -4.48 3.41 -2.09
CA LEU A 42 -3.08 3.29 -1.65
C LEU A 42 -2.58 1.84 -1.75
N ILE A 43 -3.37 0.86 -1.33
CA ILE A 43 -3.03 -0.57 -1.46
C ILE A 43 -2.92 -0.95 -2.95
N ALA A 44 -3.86 -0.51 -3.78
CA ALA A 44 -3.80 -0.74 -5.22
C ALA A 44 -2.54 -0.13 -5.85
N SER A 45 -2.15 1.08 -5.42
CA SER A 45 -0.91 1.70 -5.86
C SER A 45 0.33 0.95 -5.38
N SER A 46 0.27 0.22 -4.25
CA SER A 46 1.38 -0.60 -3.75
C SER A 46 1.78 -1.72 -4.72
N LEU A 47 0.81 -2.29 -5.46
CA LEU A 47 1.07 -3.33 -6.46
C LEU A 47 2.11 -2.90 -7.52
N VAL A 48 2.14 -1.62 -7.87
CA VAL A 48 3.12 -1.07 -8.82
C VAL A 48 4.55 -1.22 -8.27
N PHE A 49 4.75 -0.91 -6.98
CA PHE A 49 6.05 -1.07 -6.32
C PHE A 49 6.45 -2.53 -6.18
N TRP A 50 5.49 -3.43 -5.93
CA TRP A 50 5.73 -4.87 -5.93
C TRP A 50 6.18 -5.40 -7.29
N ILE A 51 5.55 -4.95 -8.39
CA ILE A 51 5.94 -5.31 -9.76
C ILE A 51 7.36 -4.82 -10.07
N PHE A 52 7.68 -3.58 -9.69
CA PHE A 52 9.04 -3.04 -9.88
C PHE A 52 10.07 -3.82 -9.07
N TRP A 53 9.81 -4.09 -7.79
CA TRP A 53 10.70 -4.91 -6.98
C TRP A 53 10.93 -6.28 -7.61
N TYR A 54 9.86 -6.97 -8.02
CA TYR A 54 9.95 -8.29 -8.62
C TYR A 54 10.81 -8.24 -9.89
N THR A 55 10.54 -7.29 -10.79
CA THR A 55 11.31 -7.09 -12.03
C THR A 55 12.80 -6.87 -11.78
N PHE A 56 13.17 -6.04 -10.81
CA PHE A 56 14.59 -5.75 -10.51
C PHE A 56 15.29 -6.86 -9.72
N ASN A 57 14.53 -7.73 -9.04
CA ASN A 57 15.07 -8.82 -8.23
C ASN A 57 15.12 -10.17 -8.99
N ILE A 58 14.56 -10.26 -10.20
CA ILE A 58 14.76 -11.43 -11.08
C ILE A 58 16.17 -11.38 -11.66
N GLU A 59 16.99 -12.39 -11.34
CA GLU A 59 18.25 -12.66 -12.03
C GLU A 59 17.98 -13.65 -13.15
N VAL A 60 18.32 -13.26 -14.39
CA VAL A 60 18.31 -14.15 -15.57
C VAL A 60 19.64 -14.86 -15.72
#